data_AF-A0A6V7Y670-F1
#
_entry.id   AF-A0A6V7Y670-F1
#
_cell.length_a   1.000
_cell.length_b   1.000
_cell.length_c   1.000
_cell.angle_alpha   90.00
_cell.angle_beta   90.00
_cell.angle_gamma   90.00
#
_symmetry.space_group_name_H-M   'P 1'
#
loop_
_entity.id
_entity.type
_entity.pdbx_description
1 polymer ?
#
loop_
_entity_poly.entity_id
_entity_poly.type
_entity_poly.pdbx_seq_one_letter_code
_entity_poly.pdbx_strand_id
1 'polypeptide(L)'
;MDIMFAQLPVTSIPAELKLSEHNNKDVIKENIYILNELIKRMDNLNDSEHFQSILILTGYRMSYRTKFSLINPEREEKFTNLLRVVKQWAKARHIYSNIFGYLSGTILLIMTAKICLLYPNGNLLFLLRQFFLIYSIWPWPIPVILDPLVNSNNILQNWNLKNLLPSEYHNGDKMPVITSLFPNQNAAYNVNNHTLNIIILEINRAYKILIEGTDRNSSKNFDENNLIFKQLDYKNKFCHFLLLECTSFKDINTENQKEFSSVSPPNCGQLKTRVRTLLYRWVEKTVIKTKNKQTIILKDRLNNYHALSGFARKRRMNNKK
;
A
#
# COMPACT_ATOMS: atom_id res chain seq x y z
N MET A 1 -6.34 11.06 14.25
CA MET A 1 -6.24 9.60 14.46
C MET A 1 -7.32 9.02 13.58
N ASP A 2 -6.96 8.18 12.61
CA ASP A 2 -7.96 7.52 11.76
C ASP A 2 -8.43 6.29 12.52
N ILE A 3 -9.70 6.30 12.96
CA ILE A 3 -10.31 5.17 13.67
C ILE A 3 -11.07 4.35 12.64
N MET A 4 -10.78 3.05 12.57
CA MET A 4 -11.53 2.10 11.73
C MET A 4 -12.56 1.39 12.61
N PHE A 5 -13.80 1.30 12.13
CA PHE A 5 -14.89 0.61 12.81
C PHE A 5 -15.25 -0.67 12.05
N ALA A 6 -15.41 -1.78 12.76
CA ALA A 6 -15.89 -3.04 12.24
C ALA A 6 -17.15 -3.45 13.01
N GLN A 7 -18.28 -3.52 12.31
CA GLN A 7 -19.53 -4.05 12.84
C GLN A 7 -19.44 -5.58 12.92
N LEU A 8 -19.78 -6.15 14.08
CA LEU A 8 -19.69 -7.59 14.33
C LEU A 8 -21.09 -8.17 14.62
N PRO A 9 -21.36 -9.41 14.22
CA PRO A 9 -22.65 -10.06 14.45
C PRO A 9 -22.74 -10.65 15.87
N VAL A 10 -22.36 -9.87 16.88
CA VAL A 10 -22.38 -10.27 18.29
C VAL A 10 -22.90 -9.13 19.15
N THR A 11 -23.66 -9.46 20.20
CA THR A 11 -24.22 -8.50 21.16
C THR A 11 -23.15 -7.91 22.09
N SER A 12 -22.07 -8.67 22.32
CA SER A 12 -20.90 -8.22 23.08
C SER A 12 -19.61 -8.81 22.48
N ILE A 13 -18.53 -8.04 22.56
CA ILE A 13 -17.21 -8.50 22.11
C ILE A 13 -16.70 -9.54 23.12
N PRO A 14 -16.19 -10.71 22.67
CA PRO A 14 -15.61 -11.71 23.58
C PRO A 14 -14.56 -11.09 24.51
N ALA A 15 -14.63 -11.37 25.80
CA ALA A 15 -13.71 -10.80 26.80
C ALA A 15 -12.26 -11.26 26.57
N GLU A 16 -12.09 -12.39 25.90
CA GLU A 16 -10.82 -12.99 25.52
C GLU A 16 -10.15 -12.24 24.35
N LEU A 17 -10.91 -11.44 23.58
CA LEU A 17 -10.38 -10.73 22.42
C LEU A 17 -9.56 -9.50 22.83
N LYS A 18 -8.26 -9.71 23.07
CA LYS A 18 -7.33 -8.66 23.53
C LYS A 18 -6.50 -8.13 22.38
N LEU A 19 -7.10 -7.26 21.55
CA LEU A 19 -6.41 -6.74 20.36
C LEU A 19 -5.21 -5.84 20.67
N SER A 20 -5.14 -5.21 21.85
CA SER A 20 -4.05 -4.30 22.26
C SER A 20 -2.75 -5.02 22.63
N GLU A 21 -2.80 -6.31 22.95
CA GLU A 21 -1.64 -7.10 23.35
C GLU A 21 -0.91 -7.67 22.12
N HIS A 22 -0.04 -6.85 21.54
CA HIS A 22 0.64 -7.17 20.26
C HIS A 22 1.95 -7.97 20.40
N ASN A 23 2.45 -8.17 21.62
CA ASN A 23 3.74 -8.80 21.88
C ASN A 23 3.62 -10.26 22.37
N ASN A 24 2.47 -10.64 22.92
CA ASN A 24 2.25 -11.98 23.46
C ASN A 24 1.76 -12.92 22.36
N LYS A 25 2.61 -13.89 21.98
CA LYS A 25 2.32 -14.83 20.87
C LYS A 25 1.09 -15.69 21.12
N ASP A 26 0.83 -16.07 22.36
CA ASP A 26 -0.30 -16.96 22.67
C ASP A 26 -1.63 -16.20 22.61
N VAL A 27 -1.66 -14.98 23.14
CA VAL A 27 -2.81 -14.05 23.00
C VAL A 27 -3.08 -13.75 21.53
N ILE A 28 -2.04 -13.58 20.71
CA ILE A 28 -2.20 -13.34 19.27
C ILE A 28 -2.78 -14.57 18.56
N LYS A 29 -2.35 -15.79 18.91
CA LYS A 29 -2.92 -17.01 18.35
C LYS A 29 -4.39 -17.16 18.71
N GLU A 30 -4.74 -16.89 19.97
CA GLU A 30 -6.12 -16.91 20.46
C GLU A 30 -6.98 -15.85 19.76
N ASN A 31 -6.48 -14.61 19.66
CA ASN A 31 -7.13 -13.55 18.88
C ASN A 31 -7.38 -13.98 17.43
N ILE A 32 -6.39 -14.57 16.76
CA ILE A 32 -6.55 -15.05 15.37
C ILE A 32 -7.64 -16.12 15.30
N TYR A 33 -7.69 -17.05 16.26
CA TYR A 33 -8.72 -18.08 16.33
C TYR A 33 -10.12 -17.47 16.47
N ILE A 34 -10.31 -16.56 17.43
CA ILE A 34 -11.60 -15.87 17.65
C ILE A 34 -12.02 -15.10 16.39
N LEU A 35 -11.09 -14.36 15.78
CA LEU A 35 -11.35 -13.59 14.56
C LEU A 35 -11.69 -14.47 13.35
N ASN A 36 -11.13 -15.69 13.25
CA ASN A 36 -11.50 -16.64 12.22
C ASN A 36 -12.97 -17.07 12.36
N GLU A 37 -13.40 -17.38 13.59
CA GLU A 37 -14.78 -17.79 13.87
C GLU A 37 -15.78 -16.66 13.64
N LEU A 38 -15.44 -15.42 14.03
CA LEU A 38 -16.27 -14.25 13.73
C LEU A 38 -16.41 -14.03 12.21
N ILE A 39 -15.33 -14.15 11.46
CA ILE A 39 -15.37 -14.03 9.99
C ILE A 39 -16.20 -15.13 9.36
N LYS A 40 -16.08 -16.38 9.81
CA LYS A 40 -16.95 -17.47 9.33
C LYS A 40 -18.42 -17.20 9.61
N ARG A 41 -18.76 -16.70 10.81
CA ARG A 41 -20.15 -16.32 11.13
C ARG A 41 -20.66 -15.22 10.21
N MET A 42 -19.88 -14.16 10.01
CA MET A 42 -20.24 -13.08 9.06
C MET A 42 -20.42 -13.61 7.64
N ASP A 43 -19.54 -14.51 7.19
CA ASP A 43 -19.60 -15.13 5.87
C ASP A 43 -20.83 -16.05 5.71
N ASN A 44 -21.23 -16.76 6.77
CA ASN A 44 -22.44 -17.59 6.75
C ASN A 44 -23.74 -16.77 6.75
N LEU A 45 -23.73 -15.57 7.32
CA LEU A 45 -24.91 -14.69 7.34
C LEU A 45 -25.28 -14.15 5.95
N ASN A 46 -24.34 -14.19 5.00
CA ASN A 46 -24.55 -13.72 3.63
C ASN A 46 -25.02 -12.27 3.50
N ASP A 47 -24.62 -11.41 4.44
CA ASP A 47 -25.03 -10.01 4.49
C ASP A 47 -23.90 -9.05 4.08
N SER A 48 -24.24 -8.14 3.17
CA SER A 48 -23.37 -7.09 2.65
C SER A 48 -22.88 -6.10 3.71
N GLU A 49 -23.61 -5.93 4.82
CA GLU A 49 -23.22 -5.03 5.91
C GLU A 49 -21.85 -5.39 6.50
N HIS A 50 -21.52 -6.69 6.53
CA HIS A 50 -20.32 -7.19 7.19
C HIS A 50 -19.07 -7.19 6.28
N PHE A 51 -19.17 -6.82 5.01
CA PHE A 51 -18.04 -6.89 4.07
C PHE A 51 -16.85 -6.05 4.52
N GLN A 52 -17.10 -4.81 4.96
CA GLN A 52 -16.04 -3.94 5.44
C GLN A 52 -15.40 -4.48 6.73
N SER A 53 -16.22 -5.04 7.63
CA SER A 53 -15.73 -5.66 8.86
C SER A 53 -14.82 -6.84 8.58
N ILE A 54 -15.20 -7.72 7.65
CA ILE A 54 -14.37 -8.85 7.22
C ILE A 54 -13.01 -8.35 6.70
N LEU A 55 -12.99 -7.32 5.84
CA LEU A 55 -11.75 -6.76 5.30
C LEU A 55 -10.85 -6.14 6.38
N ILE A 56 -11.42 -5.39 7.33
CA ILE A 56 -10.70 -4.75 8.43
C ILE A 56 -10.04 -5.81 9.33
N LEU A 57 -10.82 -6.80 9.77
CA LEU A 57 -10.33 -7.88 10.63
C LEU A 57 -9.29 -8.76 9.92
N THR A 58 -9.41 -8.93 8.61
CA THR A 58 -8.42 -9.63 7.79
C THR A 58 -7.07 -8.90 7.80
N GLY A 59 -7.08 -7.57 7.80
CA GLY A 59 -5.86 -6.75 7.92
C GLY A 59 -5.09 -7.02 9.21
N TYR A 60 -5.79 -7.13 10.34
CA TYR A 60 -5.20 -7.53 11.63
C TYR A 60 -4.62 -8.94 11.52
N ARG A 61 -5.46 -9.93 11.17
CA ARG A 61 -5.05 -11.35 11.08
C ARG A 61 -3.84 -11.56 10.18
N MET A 62 -3.80 -10.91 9.02
CA MET A 62 -2.73 -11.06 8.05
C MET A 62 -1.41 -10.51 8.59
N SER A 63 -1.43 -9.38 9.30
CA SER A 63 -0.22 -8.76 9.85
C SER A 63 0.46 -9.70 10.85
N TYR A 64 -0.36 -10.26 11.75
CA TYR A 64 0.11 -11.17 12.80
C TYR A 64 0.45 -12.56 12.26
N ARG A 65 -0.36 -13.13 11.35
CA ARG A 65 -0.05 -14.42 10.70
C ARG A 65 1.27 -14.34 9.93
N THR A 66 1.49 -13.28 9.16
CA THR A 66 2.75 -13.14 8.40
C THR A 66 3.95 -13.12 9.34
N LYS A 67 3.87 -12.31 10.41
CA LYS A 67 4.97 -12.13 11.35
C LYS A 67 5.24 -13.36 12.23
N PHE A 68 4.18 -14.04 12.70
CA PHE A 68 4.29 -15.07 13.73
C PHE A 68 4.07 -16.50 13.25
N SER A 69 3.44 -16.70 12.09
CA SER A 69 3.13 -18.03 11.55
C SER A 69 3.91 -18.36 10.28
N LEU A 70 4.06 -17.42 9.35
CA LEU A 70 4.80 -17.67 8.10
C LEU A 70 6.31 -17.48 8.28
N ILE A 71 6.70 -16.56 9.15
CA ILE A 71 8.10 -16.24 9.42
C ILE A 71 8.49 -16.86 10.75
N ASN A 72 9.45 -17.77 10.72
CA ASN A 72 9.97 -18.43 11.91
C ASN A 72 10.43 -17.39 12.96
N PRO A 73 10.28 -17.67 14.27
CA PRO A 73 10.63 -16.73 15.34
C PRO A 73 12.08 -16.23 15.26
N GLU A 74 13.01 -17.09 14.87
CA GLU A 74 14.43 -16.76 14.66
C GLU A 74 14.67 -15.72 13.54
N ARG A 75 13.68 -15.52 12.67
CA ARG A 75 13.75 -14.65 11.48
C ARG A 75 12.88 -13.40 11.61
N GLU A 76 12.11 -13.29 12.70
CA GLU A 76 11.18 -12.20 12.97
C GLU A 76 11.90 -10.84 12.95
N GLU A 77 13.08 -10.77 13.55
CA GLU A 77 13.89 -9.57 13.59
C GLU A 77 14.39 -9.16 12.20
N LYS A 78 14.97 -10.11 11.44
CA LYS A 78 15.46 -9.87 10.08
C LYS A 78 14.35 -9.36 9.16
N PHE A 79 13.18 -9.99 9.22
CA PHE A 79 12.00 -9.56 8.48
C PHE A 79 11.57 -8.14 8.88
N THR A 80 11.48 -7.87 10.18
CA THR A 80 11.06 -6.56 10.68
C THR A 80 12.02 -5.46 10.26
N ASN A 81 13.33 -5.73 10.31
CA ASN A 81 14.37 -4.80 9.88
C ASN A 81 14.32 -4.57 8.37
N LEU A 82 14.14 -5.62 7.57
CA LEU A 82 13.99 -5.50 6.12
C LEU A 82 12.76 -4.66 5.76
N LEU A 83 11.61 -4.95 6.37
CA LEU A 83 10.36 -4.20 6.15
C LEU A 83 10.51 -2.72 6.52
N ARG A 84 11.20 -2.41 7.63
CA ARG A 84 11.49 -1.03 8.04
C ARG A 84 12.33 -0.30 7.01
N VAL A 85 13.40 -0.94 6.53
CA VAL A 85 14.30 -0.39 5.50
C VAL A 85 13.53 -0.11 4.20
N VAL A 86 12.79 -1.09 3.69
CA VAL A 86 12.01 -0.94 2.46
C VAL A 86 10.92 0.13 2.62
N LYS A 87 10.23 0.18 3.77
CA LYS A 87 9.24 1.23 4.05
C LYS A 87 9.87 2.62 4.07
N GLN A 88 11.04 2.77 4.68
CA GLN A 88 11.75 4.05 4.71
C GLN A 88 12.19 4.48 3.32
N TRP A 89 12.72 3.55 2.51
CA TRP A 89 13.02 3.79 1.10
C TRP A 89 11.77 4.26 0.34
N ALA A 90 10.66 3.53 0.41
CA ALA A 90 9.43 3.87 -0.32
C ALA A 90 8.89 5.27 0.06
N LYS A 91 9.00 5.65 1.35
CA LYS A 91 8.65 6.99 1.83
C LYS A 91 9.58 8.06 1.25
N ALA A 92 10.90 7.86 1.34
CA ALA A 92 11.89 8.82 0.82
C ALA A 92 11.74 9.05 -0.68
N ARG A 93 11.36 8.02 -1.42
CA ARG A 93 11.14 8.08 -2.88
C ARG A 93 9.73 8.52 -3.29
N HIS A 94 8.89 8.89 -2.32
CA HIS A 94 7.50 9.30 -2.53
C HIS A 94 6.65 8.27 -3.33
N ILE A 95 6.86 6.98 -3.07
CA ILE A 95 6.11 5.86 -3.62
C ILE A 95 5.42 5.03 -2.51
N TYR A 96 5.09 5.66 -1.39
CA TYR A 96 4.36 5.06 -0.27
C TYR A 96 3.00 5.75 -0.07
N SER A 97 1.98 5.31 -0.81
CA SER A 97 0.57 5.67 -0.57
C SER A 97 -0.39 4.92 -1.51
N ASN A 98 -1.26 4.07 -0.94
CA ASN A 98 -2.24 3.32 -1.74
C ASN A 98 -3.26 4.25 -2.44
N ILE A 99 -3.65 5.36 -1.79
CA ILE A 99 -4.59 6.36 -2.34
C ILE A 99 -4.08 6.90 -3.69
N PHE A 100 -2.77 7.07 -3.80
CA PHE A 100 -2.14 7.57 -5.02
C PHE A 100 -1.71 6.47 -5.99
N GLY A 101 -2.08 5.21 -5.73
CA GLY A 101 -1.74 4.07 -6.58
C GLY A 101 -0.30 3.60 -6.44
N TYR A 102 0.31 3.80 -5.26
CA TYR A 102 1.65 3.31 -4.93
C TYR A 102 1.63 2.27 -3.81
N LEU A 103 2.81 1.89 -3.32
CA LEU A 103 3.00 0.87 -2.29
C LEU A 103 2.36 1.29 -0.97
N SER A 104 1.87 0.31 -0.23
CA SER A 104 1.21 0.44 1.07
C SER A 104 1.91 -0.46 2.09
N GLY A 105 1.58 -0.30 3.38
CA GLY A 105 2.13 -1.17 4.42
C GLY A 105 1.87 -2.66 4.12
N THR A 106 0.66 -3.00 3.70
CA THR A 106 0.25 -4.36 3.34
C THR A 106 1.02 -4.89 2.12
N ILE A 107 1.17 -4.07 1.07
CA ILE A 107 1.91 -4.47 -0.13
C ILE A 107 3.37 -4.77 0.23
N LEU A 108 4.03 -3.85 0.96
CA LEU A 108 5.42 -4.04 1.37
C LEU A 108 5.58 -5.25 2.31
N LEU A 109 4.62 -5.49 3.22
CA LEU A 109 4.62 -6.63 4.12
C LEU A 109 4.66 -7.95 3.32
N ILE A 110 3.73 -8.11 2.37
CA ILE A 110 3.61 -9.32 1.55
C ILE A 110 4.85 -9.50 0.68
N MET A 111 5.28 -8.43 0.00
CA MET A 111 6.47 -8.48 -0.85
C MET A 111 7.73 -8.85 -0.06
N THR A 112 7.90 -8.27 1.13
CA THR A 112 9.03 -8.57 2.02
C THR A 112 8.98 -10.01 2.52
N ALA A 113 7.79 -10.48 2.93
CA ALA A 113 7.60 -11.84 3.43
C ALA A 113 7.97 -12.87 2.37
N LYS A 114 7.56 -12.65 1.10
CA LYS A 114 7.91 -13.54 -0.02
C LYS A 114 9.42 -13.70 -0.16
N ILE A 115 10.19 -12.61 -0.03
CA ILE A 115 11.66 -12.66 -0.13
C ILE A 115 12.26 -13.44 1.04
N CYS A 116 11.77 -13.22 2.27
CA CYS A 116 12.22 -13.99 3.44
C CYS A 116 11.90 -15.48 3.32
N LEU A 117 10.78 -15.84 2.68
CA LEU A 117 10.42 -17.23 2.41
C LEU A 117 11.30 -17.87 1.32
N LEU A 118 11.65 -17.12 0.26
CA LEU A 118 12.53 -17.59 -0.81
C LEU A 118 13.99 -17.76 -0.35
N TYR A 119 14.46 -16.91 0.57
CA TYR A 119 15.85 -16.92 1.05
C TYR A 119 15.92 -17.07 2.56
N PRO A 120 15.61 -18.26 3.10
CA PRO A 120 15.47 -18.47 4.55
C PRO A 120 16.74 -18.15 5.35
N ASN A 121 17.92 -18.32 4.74
CA ASN A 121 19.22 -18.15 5.37
C ASN A 121 19.90 -16.81 5.04
N GLY A 122 19.23 -15.93 4.30
CA GLY A 122 19.79 -14.64 3.91
C GLY A 122 20.09 -13.72 5.10
N ASN A 123 21.22 -13.02 5.05
CA ASN A 123 21.46 -11.87 5.93
C ASN A 123 20.66 -10.64 5.46
N LEU A 124 20.55 -9.60 6.29
CA LEU A 124 19.71 -8.43 5.99
C LEU A 124 20.07 -7.74 4.67
N LEU A 125 21.37 -7.53 4.40
CA LEU A 125 21.83 -6.88 3.17
C LEU A 125 21.54 -7.74 1.94
N PHE A 126 21.75 -9.06 2.03
CA PHE A 126 21.41 -10.00 0.98
C PHE A 126 19.92 -9.98 0.69
N LEU A 127 19.06 -10.09 1.72
CA LEU A 127 17.61 -10.04 1.54
C LEU A 127 17.15 -8.72 0.91
N LEU A 128 17.78 -7.59 1.29
CA LEU A 128 17.51 -6.29 0.69
C LEU A 128 17.88 -6.24 -0.79
N ARG A 129 19.05 -6.79 -1.17
CA ARG A 129 19.46 -6.91 -2.57
C ARG A 129 18.48 -7.79 -3.35
N GLN A 130 18.11 -8.95 -2.80
CA GLN A 130 17.16 -9.87 -3.44
C GLN A 130 15.77 -9.25 -3.58
N PHE A 131 15.33 -8.44 -2.61
CA PHE A 131 14.07 -7.70 -2.71
C PHE A 131 14.05 -6.81 -3.95
N PHE A 132 15.08 -5.97 -4.12
CA PHE A 132 15.10 -5.07 -5.28
C PHE A 132 15.36 -5.81 -6.59
N LEU A 133 16.22 -6.84 -6.60
CA LEU A 133 16.45 -7.66 -7.78
C LEU A 133 15.17 -8.34 -8.26
N ILE A 134 14.54 -9.15 -7.40
CA ILE A 134 13.38 -9.97 -7.80
C ILE A 134 12.25 -9.09 -8.30
N TYR A 135 11.92 -8.02 -7.59
CA TYR A 135 10.80 -7.16 -7.99
C TYR A 135 11.13 -6.21 -9.15
N SER A 136 12.41 -6.04 -9.51
CA SER A 136 12.80 -5.30 -10.72
C SER A 136 12.53 -6.09 -12.01
N ILE A 137 12.71 -7.41 -11.95
CA ILE A 137 12.53 -8.33 -13.09
C ILE A 137 11.25 -9.15 -12.98
N TRP A 138 10.42 -8.90 -11.95
CA TRP A 138 9.21 -9.66 -11.75
C TRP A 138 8.27 -9.49 -12.95
N PRO A 139 7.77 -10.59 -13.54
CA PRO A 139 6.98 -10.55 -14.75
C PRO A 139 5.54 -10.11 -14.45
N TRP A 140 5.34 -8.86 -14.08
CA TRP A 140 4.02 -8.28 -13.86
C TRP A 140 3.14 -8.45 -15.11
N PRO A 141 1.86 -8.86 -14.98
CA PRO A 141 1.06 -8.91 -13.76
C PRO A 141 0.97 -10.31 -13.10
N ILE A 142 2.01 -11.15 -13.15
CA ILE A 142 2.01 -12.40 -12.38
C ILE A 142 1.87 -12.09 -10.88
N PRO A 143 0.94 -12.73 -10.14
CA PRO A 143 0.63 -12.35 -8.76
C PRO A 143 1.71 -12.77 -7.78
N VAL A 144 1.98 -11.89 -6.81
CA VAL A 144 2.78 -12.21 -5.63
C VAL A 144 1.87 -12.85 -4.59
N ILE A 145 2.10 -14.15 -4.33
CA ILE A 145 1.29 -14.98 -3.45
C ILE A 145 2.18 -15.63 -2.38
N LEU A 146 1.74 -15.59 -1.12
CA LEU A 146 2.40 -16.26 0.01
C LEU A 146 1.84 -17.66 0.27
N ASP A 147 0.51 -17.79 0.29
CA ASP A 147 -0.22 -19.02 0.58
C ASP A 147 -1.08 -19.40 -0.64
N PRO A 148 -1.29 -20.71 -0.93
CA PRO A 148 -2.15 -21.15 -2.02
C PRO A 148 -3.55 -20.51 -1.94
N LEU A 149 -4.09 -20.10 -3.08
CA LEU A 149 -5.46 -19.59 -3.15
C LEU A 149 -6.43 -20.76 -2.98
N VAL A 150 -7.31 -20.67 -1.99
CA VAL A 150 -8.37 -21.66 -1.77
C VAL A 150 -9.63 -21.14 -2.46
N ASN A 151 -10.21 -21.94 -3.35
CA ASN A 151 -11.52 -21.65 -3.91
C ASN A 151 -12.57 -21.98 -2.86
N SER A 152 -13.38 -20.98 -2.49
CA SER A 152 -14.50 -21.16 -1.56
C SER A 152 -15.74 -20.43 -2.08
N ASN A 153 -16.91 -21.02 -1.87
CA ASN A 153 -18.22 -20.44 -2.22
C ASN A 153 -18.67 -19.45 -1.14
N ASN A 154 -17.83 -18.46 -0.88
CA ASN A 154 -18.04 -17.48 0.19
C ASN A 154 -18.71 -16.22 -0.37
N ILE A 155 -19.22 -15.35 0.49
CA ILE A 155 -19.91 -14.12 0.04
C ILE A 155 -18.95 -13.20 -0.71
N LEU A 156 -17.73 -13.08 -0.19
CA LEU A 156 -16.66 -12.33 -0.83
C LEU A 156 -15.87 -13.27 -1.73
N GLN A 157 -15.89 -12.98 -3.02
CA GLN A 157 -15.09 -13.72 -3.99
C GLN A 157 -13.60 -13.46 -3.74
N ASN A 158 -12.84 -14.54 -3.63
CA ASN A 158 -11.39 -14.48 -3.64
C ASN A 158 -10.89 -13.96 -4.99
N TRP A 159 -9.82 -13.19 -4.93
CA TRP A 159 -9.08 -12.74 -6.10
C TRP A 159 -8.70 -13.94 -6.97
N ASN A 160 -8.93 -13.83 -8.27
CA ASN A 160 -8.59 -14.86 -9.25
C ASN A 160 -8.04 -14.24 -10.54
N LEU A 161 -7.61 -15.09 -11.48
CA LEU A 161 -6.99 -14.64 -12.72
C LEU A 161 -7.91 -13.79 -13.62
N LYS A 162 -9.24 -13.87 -13.46
CA LYS A 162 -10.18 -13.02 -14.23
C LYS A 162 -10.03 -11.55 -13.87
N ASN A 163 -9.57 -11.22 -12.65
CA ASN A 163 -9.28 -9.85 -12.23
C ASN A 163 -8.13 -9.19 -13.03
N LEU A 164 -7.32 -9.99 -13.76
CA LEU A 164 -6.31 -9.47 -14.68
C LEU A 164 -6.92 -8.89 -15.96
N LEU A 165 -8.12 -9.34 -16.33
CA LEU A 165 -8.79 -8.92 -17.54
C LEU A 165 -9.46 -7.56 -17.32
N PRO A 166 -9.50 -6.69 -18.37
CA PRO A 166 -10.28 -5.47 -18.32
C PRO A 166 -11.77 -5.77 -18.10
N SER A 167 -12.42 -4.94 -17.29
CA SER A 167 -13.87 -4.84 -17.14
C SER A 167 -14.34 -3.42 -17.48
N GLU A 168 -15.65 -3.19 -17.48
CA GLU A 168 -16.23 -1.86 -17.75
C GLU A 168 -15.69 -0.76 -16.83
N TYR A 169 -15.31 -1.12 -15.60
CA TYR A 169 -14.90 -0.17 -14.56
C TYR A 169 -13.41 -0.23 -14.22
N HIS A 170 -12.71 -1.31 -14.57
CA HIS A 170 -11.31 -1.55 -14.21
C HIS A 170 -10.49 -2.08 -15.38
N ASN A 171 -9.34 -1.49 -15.68
CA ASN A 171 -8.46 -1.92 -16.79
C ASN A 171 -7.65 -3.21 -16.47
N GLY A 172 -8.11 -4.04 -15.52
CA GLY A 172 -7.41 -5.21 -14.99
C GLY A 172 -6.28 -4.85 -14.02
N ASP A 173 -5.99 -5.75 -13.08
CA ASP A 173 -4.93 -5.59 -12.09
C ASP A 173 -3.54 -5.55 -12.73
N LYS A 174 -2.73 -4.53 -12.41
CA LYS A 174 -1.39 -4.33 -12.99
C LYS A 174 -0.25 -4.88 -12.13
N MET A 175 -0.41 -4.82 -10.82
CA MET A 175 0.58 -5.26 -9.85
C MET A 175 -0.09 -6.11 -8.77
N PRO A 176 -0.62 -7.31 -9.09
CA PRO A 176 -1.35 -8.11 -8.11
C PRO A 176 -0.43 -8.59 -6.97
N VAL A 177 -0.71 -8.11 -5.76
CA VAL A 177 -0.05 -8.53 -4.52
C VAL A 177 -1.14 -9.03 -3.59
N ILE A 178 -1.23 -10.35 -3.43
CA ILE A 178 -2.44 -10.98 -2.91
C ILE A 178 -2.32 -11.22 -1.40
N THR A 179 -3.33 -10.79 -0.65
CA THR A 179 -3.42 -11.08 0.79
C THR A 179 -3.52 -12.59 1.01
N SER A 180 -2.84 -13.11 2.03
CA SER A 180 -2.69 -14.55 2.28
C SER A 180 -3.85 -15.19 3.06
N LEU A 181 -4.89 -14.43 3.38
CA LEU A 181 -6.04 -14.88 4.16
C LEU A 181 -7.33 -14.49 3.47
N PHE A 182 -8.35 -15.32 3.67
CA PHE A 182 -9.70 -15.01 3.21
C PHE A 182 -10.22 -13.68 3.79
N PRO A 183 -10.84 -12.83 2.96
CA PRO A 183 -10.89 -12.92 1.50
C PRO A 183 -9.52 -12.57 0.90
N ASN A 184 -9.02 -13.43 0.00
CA ASN A 184 -7.81 -13.14 -0.75
C ASN A 184 -8.11 -11.96 -1.69
N GLN A 185 -7.43 -10.84 -1.54
CA GLN A 185 -7.67 -9.61 -2.29
C GLN A 185 -6.35 -9.03 -2.79
N ASN A 186 -6.41 -8.29 -3.89
CA ASN A 186 -5.25 -7.53 -4.36
C ASN A 186 -5.02 -6.30 -3.47
N ALA A 187 -3.94 -6.30 -2.67
CA ALA A 187 -3.56 -5.18 -1.83
C ALA A 187 -3.14 -3.93 -2.63
N ALA A 188 -2.80 -4.10 -3.91
CA ALA A 188 -2.31 -3.09 -4.85
C ALA A 188 -3.34 -2.72 -5.93
N TYR A 189 -4.64 -2.84 -5.62
CA TYR A 189 -5.75 -2.57 -6.54
C TYR A 189 -5.77 -1.15 -7.15
N ASN A 190 -5.11 -0.16 -6.52
CA ASN A 190 -5.03 1.21 -7.04
C ASN A 190 -3.84 1.46 -7.99
N VAL A 191 -2.91 0.48 -8.11
CA VAL A 191 -1.72 0.58 -8.97
C VAL A 191 -2.16 0.47 -10.43
N ASN A 192 -1.75 1.43 -11.25
CA ASN A 192 -1.97 1.41 -12.70
C ASN A 192 -0.63 1.25 -13.44
N ASN A 193 -0.66 1.17 -14.77
CA ASN A 193 0.56 1.00 -15.58
C ASN A 193 1.60 2.08 -15.28
N HIS A 194 1.14 3.31 -15.08
CA HIS A 194 2.00 4.45 -14.86
C HIS A 194 2.71 4.40 -13.50
N THR A 195 1.96 4.18 -12.42
CA THR A 195 2.56 4.08 -11.08
C THR A 195 3.41 2.81 -10.94
N LEU A 196 3.03 1.72 -11.61
CA LEU A 196 3.84 0.50 -11.70
C LEU A 196 5.21 0.79 -12.36
N ASN A 197 5.24 1.52 -13.47
CA ASN A 197 6.50 1.90 -14.12
C ASN A 197 7.40 2.70 -13.18
N ILE A 198 6.85 3.67 -12.44
CA ILE A 198 7.60 4.45 -11.45
C ILE A 198 8.13 3.55 -10.31
N ILE A 199 7.32 2.62 -9.82
CA ILE A 199 7.73 1.64 -8.80
C ILE A 199 8.92 0.82 -9.32
N ILE A 200 8.82 0.27 -10.53
CA ILE A 200 9.88 -0.53 -11.16
C ILE A 200 11.15 0.31 -11.37
N LEU A 201 11.04 1.57 -11.80
CA LEU A 201 12.19 2.47 -11.97
C LEU A 201 12.92 2.73 -10.65
N GLU A 202 12.18 2.99 -9.58
CA GLU A 202 12.77 3.24 -8.26
C GLU A 202 13.35 1.96 -7.62
N ILE A 203 12.74 0.79 -7.87
CA ILE A 203 13.29 -0.51 -7.48
C ILE A 203 14.61 -0.77 -8.21
N ASN A 204 14.65 -0.57 -9.54
CA ASN A 204 15.86 -0.70 -10.35
C ASN A 204 16.97 0.25 -9.90
N ARG A 205 16.63 1.50 -9.60
CA ARG A 205 17.58 2.47 -9.03
C ARG A 205 18.18 1.94 -7.73
N ALA A 206 17.35 1.45 -6.81
CA ALA A 206 17.82 0.94 -5.53
C ALA A 206 18.70 -0.31 -5.69
N TYR A 207 18.35 -1.21 -6.62
CA TYR A 207 19.18 -2.36 -6.95
C TYR A 207 20.57 -1.97 -7.47
N LYS A 208 20.64 -1.03 -8.43
CA LYS A 208 21.92 -0.52 -8.98
C LYS A 208 22.81 0.08 -7.90
N ILE A 209 22.25 0.95 -7.05
CA ILE A 209 22.97 1.55 -5.92
C ILE A 209 23.56 0.47 -4.99
N LEU A 210 22.81 -0.58 -4.70
CA LEU A 210 23.27 -1.65 -3.81
C LEU A 210 24.36 -2.53 -4.44
N ILE A 211 24.34 -2.74 -5.76
CA ILE A 211 25.42 -3.47 -6.47
C ILE A 211 26.69 -2.63 -6.51
N GLU A 212 26.58 -1.37 -6.95
CA GLU A 212 27.71 -0.45 -7.07
C GLU A 212 28.39 -0.20 -5.71
N GLY A 213 27.61 -0.22 -4.62
CA GLY A 213 28.14 -0.13 -3.26
C GLY A 213 28.86 -1.39 -2.78
N THR A 214 28.54 -2.58 -3.32
CA THR A 214 29.19 -3.84 -2.93
C THR A 214 30.48 -4.13 -3.69
N ASP A 215 30.63 -3.62 -4.91
CA ASP A 215 31.84 -3.82 -5.72
C ASP A 215 32.99 -2.87 -5.31
N ARG A 216 32.68 -1.77 -4.59
CA ARG A 216 33.67 -0.81 -4.11
C ARG A 216 34.21 -1.20 -2.71
N ASN A 217 35.10 -2.18 -2.67
CA ASN A 217 35.96 -2.44 -1.50
C ASN A 217 37.07 -1.39 -1.27
N SER A 218 36.93 -0.16 -1.78
CA SER A 218 37.99 0.86 -1.73
C SER A 218 37.45 2.20 -1.25
N SER A 219 37.77 2.55 -0.01
CA SER A 219 38.12 3.89 0.53
C SER A 219 37.91 5.12 -0.37
N LYS A 220 36.68 5.37 -0.84
CA LYS A 220 36.31 6.61 -1.52
C LYS A 220 34.97 7.06 -0.98
N ASN A 221 35.01 8.22 -0.32
CA ASN A 221 33.95 9.07 0.20
C ASN A 221 32.55 8.49 0.03
N PHE A 222 31.93 8.18 1.16
CA PHE A 222 30.52 7.83 1.28
C PHE A 222 29.69 8.99 0.69
N ASP A 223 29.37 8.91 -0.59
CA ASP A 223 28.60 9.96 -1.26
C ASP A 223 27.16 9.82 -0.77
N GLU A 224 26.76 10.70 0.16
CA GLU A 224 25.39 10.77 0.70
C GLU A 224 24.34 10.85 -0.42
N ASN A 225 24.76 11.29 -1.62
CA ASN A 225 23.93 11.34 -2.80
C ASN A 225 23.53 9.98 -3.38
N ASN A 226 24.29 8.91 -3.09
CA ASN A 226 24.08 7.56 -3.61
C ASN A 226 23.45 6.63 -2.58
N LEU A 227 22.59 7.16 -1.71
CA LEU A 227 21.79 6.34 -0.80
C LEU A 227 20.44 6.00 -1.41
N ILE A 228 19.99 4.77 -1.16
CA ILE A 228 18.61 4.35 -1.51
C ILE A 228 17.57 5.27 -0.83
N PHE A 229 17.91 5.82 0.34
CA PHE A 229 17.07 6.71 1.14
C PHE A 229 17.12 8.19 0.75
N LYS A 230 17.90 8.58 -0.27
CA LYS A 230 17.91 9.99 -0.72
C LYS A 230 16.50 10.41 -1.10
N GLN A 231 16.02 11.50 -0.52
CA GLN A 231 14.68 12.00 -0.82
C GLN A 231 14.59 12.39 -2.31
N LEU A 232 13.46 12.08 -2.94
CA LEU A 232 13.21 12.49 -4.32
C LEU A 232 13.10 14.02 -4.40
N ASP A 233 14.01 14.65 -5.14
CA ASP A 233 13.97 16.07 -5.44
C ASP A 233 12.98 16.36 -6.57
N TYR A 234 11.69 16.33 -6.22
CA TYR A 234 10.61 16.49 -7.18
C TYR A 234 10.58 17.89 -7.81
N LYS A 235 11.13 18.91 -7.14
CA LYS A 235 11.12 20.30 -7.63
C LYS A 235 11.98 20.46 -8.88
N ASN A 236 13.15 19.84 -8.87
CA ASN A 236 14.06 19.86 -9.99
C ASN A 236 13.71 18.79 -11.05
N LYS A 237 12.97 17.75 -10.66
CA LYS A 237 12.59 16.66 -11.56
C LYS A 237 11.38 16.99 -12.46
N PHE A 238 10.44 17.82 -11.99
CA PHE A 238 9.21 18.12 -12.72
C PHE A 238 9.04 19.62 -12.95
N CYS A 239 8.66 20.00 -14.17
CA CYS A 239 8.46 21.40 -14.54
C CYS A 239 7.07 21.94 -14.15
N HIS A 240 6.07 21.07 -14.02
CA HIS A 240 4.67 21.46 -13.82
C HIS A 240 4.05 20.68 -12.66
N PHE A 241 3.19 21.34 -11.89
CA PHE A 241 2.55 20.77 -10.71
C PHE A 241 1.06 21.11 -10.69
N LEU A 242 0.24 20.15 -10.27
CA LEU A 242 -1.15 20.35 -9.92
C LEU A 242 -1.32 20.18 -8.41
N LEU A 243 -1.73 21.24 -7.73
CA LEU A 243 -1.98 21.21 -6.29
C LEU A 243 -3.47 20.88 -6.03
N LEU A 244 -3.71 19.86 -5.22
CA LEU A 244 -5.06 19.47 -4.79
C LEU A 244 -5.19 19.71 -3.28
N GLU A 245 -5.90 20.76 -2.91
CA GLU A 245 -6.25 21.08 -1.52
C GLU A 245 -7.68 20.63 -1.22
N CYS A 246 -7.84 19.90 -0.12
CA CYS A 246 -9.15 19.46 0.38
C CYS A 246 -9.43 20.26 1.65
N THR A 247 -10.39 21.17 1.59
CA THR A 247 -10.82 21.99 2.73
C THR A 247 -12.19 21.52 3.20
N SER A 248 -12.41 21.55 4.51
CA SER A 248 -13.72 21.34 5.13
C SER A 248 -14.11 22.65 5.78
N PHE A 249 -15.28 23.18 5.44
CA PHE A 249 -15.87 24.29 6.18
C PHE A 249 -16.60 23.70 7.40
N LYS A 250 -16.37 24.31 8.57
CA LYS A 250 -17.25 24.14 9.73
C LYS A 250 -18.01 25.45 9.86
N ASP A 251 -19.32 25.40 9.68
CA ASP A 251 -20.15 26.55 10.01
C ASP A 251 -20.08 26.77 11.52
N ILE A 252 -19.53 27.91 11.91
CA ILE A 252 -19.52 28.36 13.30
C ILE A 252 -20.87 29.02 13.52
N ASN A 253 -21.89 28.23 13.86
CA ASN A 253 -23.08 28.79 14.47
C ASN A 253 -22.70 29.16 15.91
N THR A 254 -22.47 30.46 16.14
CA THR A 254 -22.54 31.08 17.46
C THR A 254 -23.98 31.02 17.91
N GLU A 255 -24.35 29.98 18.64
CA GLU A 255 -25.21 29.97 19.82
C GLU A 255 -25.65 28.53 20.12
N ASN A 256 -25.46 28.13 21.37
CA ASN A 256 -25.86 26.87 22.00
C ASN A 256 -25.03 25.62 21.65
N GLN A 257 -24.01 25.42 22.51
CA GLN A 257 -23.39 24.14 22.75
C GLN A 257 -24.45 23.11 23.19
N LYS A 258 -24.78 22.17 22.29
CA LYS A 258 -24.81 20.72 22.55
C LYS A 258 -25.27 19.98 21.29
N GLU A 259 -24.50 18.92 21.00
CA GLU A 259 -24.83 17.74 20.20
C GLU A 259 -24.65 17.76 18.67
N PHE A 260 -23.54 17.12 18.27
CA PHE A 260 -23.35 16.25 17.10
C PHE A 260 -24.02 16.66 15.78
N SER A 261 -23.39 17.58 15.04
CA SER A 261 -23.41 17.49 13.57
C SER A 261 -22.40 16.43 13.13
N SER A 262 -22.91 15.20 12.95
CA SER A 262 -22.21 14.02 12.43
C SER A 262 -21.87 14.11 10.94
N VAL A 263 -21.47 15.29 10.44
CA VAL A 263 -20.87 15.37 9.11
C VAL A 263 -19.43 14.92 9.26
N SER A 264 -19.22 13.61 9.11
CA SER A 264 -17.90 13.01 8.98
C SER A 264 -17.05 13.89 8.05
N PRO A 265 -15.81 14.26 8.42
CA PRO A 265 -14.98 15.11 7.57
C PRO A 265 -14.96 14.52 6.16
N PRO A 266 -14.99 15.35 5.10
CA PRO A 266 -15.03 14.86 3.74
C PRO A 266 -13.93 13.82 3.58
N ASN A 267 -14.27 12.66 3.00
CA ASN A 267 -13.31 11.58 2.78
C ASN A 267 -12.31 12.02 1.70
N CYS A 268 -11.40 12.92 2.07
CA CYS A 268 -10.43 13.54 1.19
C CYS A 268 -9.55 12.47 0.54
N GLY A 269 -9.39 11.30 1.17
CA GLY A 269 -8.74 10.14 0.57
C GLY A 269 -9.47 9.65 -0.68
N GLN A 270 -10.77 9.37 -0.58
CA GLN A 270 -11.59 8.97 -1.73
C GLN A 270 -11.60 10.04 -2.84
N LEU A 271 -11.74 11.32 -2.47
CA LEU A 271 -11.72 12.42 -3.44
C LEU A 271 -10.39 12.46 -4.21
N LYS A 272 -9.25 12.37 -3.50
CA LYS A 272 -7.91 12.33 -4.11
C LYS A 272 -7.75 11.16 -5.07
N THR A 273 -8.22 9.97 -4.70
CA THR A 273 -8.18 8.79 -5.59
C THR A 273 -9.03 9.01 -6.85
N ARG A 274 -10.23 9.59 -6.71
CA ARG A 274 -11.13 9.86 -7.84
C ARG A 274 -10.53 10.88 -8.80
N VAL A 275 -10.05 12.01 -8.30
CA VAL A 275 -9.40 13.05 -9.12
C VAL A 275 -8.20 12.48 -9.87
N ARG A 276 -7.33 11.72 -9.19
CA ARG A 276 -6.21 11.01 -9.83
C ARG A 276 -6.66 10.10 -10.97
N THR A 277 -7.68 9.28 -10.73
CA THR A 277 -8.19 8.31 -11.71
C THR A 277 -8.83 9.00 -12.90
N LEU A 278 -9.55 10.11 -12.68
CA LEU A 278 -10.13 10.92 -13.75
C LEU A 278 -9.03 11.58 -14.60
N LEU A 279 -8.00 12.15 -13.99
CA LEU A 279 -6.87 12.72 -14.71
C LEU A 279 -6.17 11.66 -15.55
N TYR A 280 -5.91 10.48 -14.99
CA TYR A 280 -5.32 9.36 -15.72
C TYR A 280 -6.19 8.95 -16.93
N ARG A 281 -7.49 8.74 -16.73
CA ARG A 281 -8.42 8.38 -17.81
C ARG A 281 -8.55 9.46 -18.87
N TRP A 282 -8.53 10.73 -18.48
CA TRP A 282 -8.54 11.86 -19.41
C TRP A 282 -7.30 11.85 -20.29
N VAL A 283 -6.11 11.65 -19.70
CA VAL A 283 -4.83 11.55 -20.41
C VAL A 283 -4.78 10.36 -21.36
N GLU A 284 -5.31 9.20 -20.97
CA GLU A 284 -5.33 8.01 -21.82
C GLU A 284 -6.20 8.19 -23.08
N LYS A 285 -7.29 8.96 -22.98
CA LYS A 285 -8.28 9.11 -24.06
C LYS A 285 -8.06 10.35 -24.93
N THR A 286 -7.21 11.28 -24.52
CA THR A 286 -7.08 12.57 -25.20
C THR A 286 -6.10 12.53 -26.37
N VAL A 287 -6.59 12.99 -27.52
CA VAL A 287 -5.80 13.22 -28.73
C VAL A 287 -6.01 14.66 -29.15
N ILE A 288 -4.94 15.46 -29.13
CA ILE A 288 -4.98 16.86 -29.51
C ILE A 288 -4.53 16.99 -30.97
N LYS A 289 -5.36 17.61 -31.81
CA LYS A 289 -4.96 18.03 -33.16
C LYS A 289 -4.47 19.47 -33.09
N THR A 290 -3.22 19.70 -33.43
CA THR A 290 -2.63 21.05 -33.49
C THR A 290 -3.03 21.78 -34.77
N LYS A 291 -2.88 23.11 -34.78
CA LYS A 291 -3.11 23.95 -35.98
C LYS A 291 -2.28 23.49 -37.19
N ASN A 292 -1.14 22.85 -36.96
CA ASN A 292 -0.26 22.31 -38.01
C ASN A 292 -0.63 20.88 -38.45
N LYS A 293 -1.85 20.41 -38.16
CA LYS A 293 -2.33 19.03 -38.42
C LYS A 293 -1.53 17.91 -37.72
N GLN A 294 -0.61 18.23 -36.81
CA GLN A 294 0.07 17.21 -36.01
C GLN A 294 -0.87 16.67 -34.93
N THR A 295 -0.95 15.36 -34.84
CA THR A 295 -1.71 14.64 -33.81
C THR A 295 -0.80 14.39 -32.62
N ILE A 296 -1.16 14.94 -31.46
CA ILE A 296 -0.47 14.72 -30.20
C ILE A 296 -1.33 13.78 -29.37
N ILE A 297 -0.81 12.58 -29.09
CA ILE A 297 -1.42 11.66 -28.13
C ILE A 297 -0.89 12.04 -26.75
N LEU A 298 -1.78 12.51 -25.87
CA LEU A 298 -1.38 13.08 -24.57
C LEU A 298 -0.69 12.04 -23.68
N LYS A 299 -1.10 10.78 -23.75
CA LYS A 299 -0.51 9.66 -22.99
C LYS A 299 1.00 9.54 -23.22
N ASP A 300 1.46 9.71 -24.46
CA ASP A 300 2.88 9.52 -24.83
C ASP A 300 3.75 10.68 -24.32
N ARG A 301 3.13 11.84 -24.08
CA ARG A 301 3.78 13.03 -23.51
C ARG A 301 3.76 13.06 -21.98
N LEU A 302 2.82 12.37 -21.35
CA LEU A 302 2.63 12.36 -19.90
C LEU A 302 3.23 11.15 -19.18
N ASN A 303 4.18 10.46 -19.82
CA ASN A 303 4.98 9.34 -19.28
C ASN A 303 5.70 9.64 -17.95
N ASN A 304 5.61 10.86 -17.39
CA ASN A 304 6.33 11.30 -16.20
C ASN A 304 5.45 11.90 -15.08
N TYR A 305 4.12 11.72 -15.06
CA TYR A 305 3.31 12.27 -13.95
C TYR A 305 3.59 11.55 -12.61
N HIS A 306 4.01 12.26 -11.56
CA HIS A 306 4.23 11.61 -10.25
C HIS A 306 3.28 12.18 -9.21
N ALA A 307 2.35 11.36 -8.71
CA ALA A 307 1.51 11.76 -7.59
C ALA A 307 2.33 11.80 -6.30
N LEU A 308 2.42 12.97 -5.67
CA LEU A 308 3.14 13.14 -4.40
C LEU A 308 2.15 13.22 -3.25
N SER A 309 2.49 12.57 -2.14
CA SER A 309 1.70 12.61 -0.90
C SER A 309 2.58 12.97 0.29
N GLY A 310 1.96 13.50 1.35
CA GLY A 310 2.67 13.83 2.59
C GLY A 310 3.14 15.28 2.71
N PHE A 311 2.62 16.21 1.90
CA PHE A 311 2.69 17.65 2.20
C PHE A 311 1.78 17.99 3.38
N ALA A 312 2.10 17.49 4.57
CA ALA A 312 1.65 18.14 5.78
C ALA A 312 2.42 19.46 5.85
N ARG A 313 1.71 20.59 5.81
CA ARG A 313 2.28 21.91 6.13
C ARG A 313 3.04 21.71 7.45
N LYS A 314 4.37 21.83 7.47
CA LYS A 314 5.13 21.78 8.72
C LYS A 314 4.43 22.77 9.64
N ARG A 315 3.78 22.30 10.72
CA ARG A 315 3.31 23.21 11.76
C ARG A 315 4.55 24.01 12.12
N ARG A 316 4.52 25.33 11.90
CA ARG A 316 5.54 26.21 12.44
C ARG A 316 5.59 25.86 13.92
N MET A 317 6.65 25.18 14.35
CA MET A 317 6.92 25.10 15.76
C MET A 317 7.12 26.55 16.15
N ASN A 318 6.13 27.13 16.82
CA ASN A 318 6.33 28.38 17.52
C ASN A 318 7.42 28.07 18.53
N ASN A 319 8.66 28.36 18.17
CA ASN A 319 9.74 28.56 19.11
C ASN A 319 9.34 29.80 19.92
N LYS A 320 8.45 29.60 20.90
CA LYS A 320 8.40 30.49 22.05
C LYS A 320 9.65 30.16 22.85
N LYS A 321 10.68 30.98 22.62
CA LYS A 321 11.74 31.20 23.60
C LYS A 321 11.13 31.87 24.83
#